data_AF-A0A0A8WW56-F1
#
_entry.id   AF-A0A0A8WW56-F1
#
_cell.length_a   1.000
_cell.length_b   1.000
_cell.length_c   1.000
_cell.angle_alpha   90.00
_cell.angle_beta   90.00
_cell.angle_gamma   90.00
#
_symmetry.space_group_name_H-M   'P 1'
#
loop_
_entity.id
_entity.type
_entity.pdbx_description
1 polymer ?
#
loop_
_entity_poly.entity_id
_entity_poly.type
_entity_poly.pdbx_seq_one_letter_code
_entity_poly.pdbx_strand_id
1 'polypeptide(L)'
;MAQSEQATVEAAAAKEKAKQVLLDEAKLGLLLTQFGINYNADEISKFQDKLKYTSPYNRQKGLTNLTLPHGVTARYLSGYKKHTPYSLVVEGDDAVLYDEKTRIGKVTFPKTHPISEQLLSSGEKFRHIGNVNEEGGFSVAYSSECSLKDNGEMCQFCSINERAKDGVLNQVLIKSPKQVAEAYHLARQAGTANHFRITGGFVPERRELEYYLDVADAIKEKYDSFYGVGIIGAPVDFSVHHKYKEAGFYQHLPQYGGMGQEYVRSHLPG
;
A
#
# COMPACT_ATOMS: atom_id res chain seq x y z
N MET A 1 40.82 -24.88 -4.23
CA MET A 1 40.64 -23.96 -3.08
C MET A 1 40.78 -22.49 -3.49
N ALA A 2 41.84 -22.08 -4.20
CA ALA A 2 41.96 -20.68 -4.69
C ALA A 2 40.79 -20.22 -5.60
N GLN A 3 40.27 -21.10 -6.47
CA GLN A 3 39.16 -20.76 -7.37
C GLN A 3 37.80 -20.61 -6.65
N SER A 4 37.58 -21.30 -5.52
CA SER A 4 36.32 -21.15 -4.76
C SER A 4 36.30 -19.86 -3.94
N GLU A 5 37.47 -19.42 -3.48
CA GLU A 5 37.63 -18.20 -2.68
C GLU A 5 37.50 -16.93 -3.54
N GLN A 6 38.03 -16.97 -4.77
CA GLN A 6 37.92 -15.89 -5.75
C GLN A 6 36.47 -15.71 -6.24
N ALA A 7 35.73 -16.81 -6.45
CA ALA A 7 34.31 -16.78 -6.81
C ALA A 7 33.43 -16.16 -5.69
N THR A 8 33.76 -16.39 -4.42
CA THR A 8 33.04 -15.77 -3.29
C THR A 8 33.27 -14.27 -3.17
N VAL A 9 34.48 -13.78 -3.48
CA VAL A 9 34.81 -12.35 -3.44
C VAL A 9 34.10 -11.59 -4.57
N GLU A 10 34.08 -12.15 -5.78
CA GLU A 10 33.36 -11.56 -6.92
C GLU A 10 31.84 -11.52 -6.68
N ALA A 11 31.27 -12.58 -6.10
CA ALA A 11 29.86 -12.61 -5.73
C ALA A 11 29.49 -11.57 -4.66
N ALA A 12 30.38 -11.36 -3.68
CA ALA A 12 30.18 -10.33 -2.65
C ALA A 12 30.26 -8.91 -3.24
N ALA A 13 31.23 -8.64 -4.12
CA ALA A 13 31.35 -7.36 -4.82
C ALA A 13 30.14 -7.08 -5.73
N ALA A 14 29.64 -8.08 -6.45
CA ALA A 14 28.43 -7.95 -7.27
C ALA A 14 27.20 -7.64 -6.43
N LYS A 15 27.06 -8.29 -5.26
CA LYS A 15 25.98 -8.04 -4.31
C LYS A 15 26.01 -6.62 -3.75
N GLU A 16 27.19 -6.12 -3.38
CA GLU A 16 27.33 -4.76 -2.86
C GLU A 16 27.02 -3.72 -3.95
N LYS A 17 27.46 -3.95 -5.18
CA LYS A 17 27.11 -3.10 -6.33
C LYS A 17 25.60 -3.06 -6.58
N ALA A 18 24.93 -4.21 -6.57
CA ALA A 18 23.48 -4.29 -6.74
C ALA A 18 22.72 -3.56 -5.61
N LYS A 19 23.18 -3.73 -4.37
CA LYS A 19 22.64 -3.00 -3.22
C LYS A 19 22.80 -1.49 -3.37
N GLN A 20 23.98 -1.03 -3.83
CA GLN A 20 24.22 0.40 -4.03
C GLN A 20 23.28 0.99 -5.09
N VAL A 21 23.06 0.27 -6.21
CA VAL A 21 22.10 0.68 -7.24
C VAL A 21 20.69 0.83 -6.68
N LEU A 22 20.22 -0.13 -5.87
CA LEU A 22 18.89 -0.06 -5.25
C LEU A 22 18.79 1.09 -4.23
N LEU A 23 19.85 1.36 -3.47
CA LEU A 23 19.89 2.48 -2.54
C LEU A 23 19.84 3.83 -3.27
N ASP A 24 20.56 3.96 -4.38
CA ASP A 24 20.54 5.19 -5.17
C ASP A 24 19.20 5.39 -5.88
N GLU A 25 18.55 4.31 -6.30
CA GLU A 25 17.19 4.36 -6.84
C GLU A 25 16.15 4.69 -5.77
N ALA A 26 16.31 4.18 -4.53
CA ALA A 26 15.47 4.56 -3.41
C ALA A 26 15.63 6.05 -3.04
N LYS A 27 16.86 6.57 -3.03
CA LYS A 27 17.13 8.00 -2.86
C LYS A 27 16.49 8.82 -3.98
N LEU A 28 16.62 8.37 -5.23
CA LEU A 28 15.96 9.01 -6.36
C LEU A 28 14.45 9.05 -6.13
N GLY A 29 13.83 7.95 -5.71
CA GLY A 29 12.42 7.90 -5.34
C GLY A 29 12.01 8.97 -4.31
N LEU A 30 12.84 9.22 -3.31
CA LEU A 30 12.61 10.28 -2.31
C LEU A 30 12.77 11.69 -2.91
N LEU A 31 13.80 11.92 -3.72
CA LEU A 31 14.02 13.20 -4.42
C LEU A 31 12.85 13.51 -5.36
N LEU A 32 12.39 12.50 -6.07
CA LEU A 32 11.20 12.51 -6.91
C LEU A 32 9.96 12.93 -6.11
N THR A 33 9.71 12.33 -4.94
CA THR A 33 8.62 12.73 -4.04
C THR A 33 8.79 14.15 -3.50
N GLN A 34 10.02 14.63 -3.29
CA GLN A 34 10.28 15.96 -2.74
C GLN A 34 10.13 17.07 -3.80
N PHE A 35 10.76 16.88 -4.96
CA PHE A 35 10.89 17.88 -6.01
C PHE A 35 9.79 17.78 -7.08
N GLY A 36 9.11 16.64 -7.21
CA GLY A 36 8.12 16.41 -8.26
C GLY A 36 8.76 16.17 -9.64
N ILE A 37 7.92 15.87 -10.64
CA ILE A 37 8.33 15.71 -12.05
C ILE A 37 7.57 16.69 -12.93
N ASN A 38 8.26 17.19 -13.95
CA ASN A 38 7.66 17.86 -15.09
C ASN A 38 7.34 16.85 -16.20
N TYR A 39 6.12 16.84 -16.71
CA TYR A 39 5.70 15.93 -17.77
C TYR A 39 4.53 16.49 -18.58
N ASN A 40 4.38 16.03 -19.82
CA ASN A 40 3.17 16.27 -20.61
C ASN A 40 2.10 15.23 -20.23
N ALA A 41 0.98 15.69 -19.65
CA ALA A 41 -0.07 14.81 -19.16
C ALA A 41 -0.71 13.97 -20.28
N ASP A 42 -0.91 14.55 -21.47
CA ASP A 42 -1.56 13.87 -22.59
C ASP A 42 -0.68 12.72 -23.10
N GLU A 43 0.63 12.97 -23.22
CA GLU A 43 1.60 11.97 -23.66
C GLU A 43 1.77 10.83 -22.65
N ILE A 44 1.77 11.15 -21.35
CA ILE A 44 1.95 10.14 -20.30
C ILE A 44 0.66 9.35 -20.03
N SER A 45 -0.52 9.92 -20.30
CA SER A 45 -1.82 9.28 -20.01
C SER A 45 -1.97 7.89 -20.62
N LYS A 46 -1.35 7.62 -21.78
CA LYS A 46 -1.38 6.32 -22.47
C LYS A 46 -0.70 5.19 -21.70
N PHE A 47 0.24 5.52 -20.82
CA PHE A 47 0.95 4.53 -19.99
C PHE A 47 0.25 4.27 -18.66
N GLN A 48 -0.57 5.21 -18.20
CA GLN A 48 -1.22 5.11 -16.90
C GLN A 48 -2.42 4.16 -16.95
N ASP A 49 -2.61 3.45 -15.85
CA ASP A 49 -3.78 2.61 -15.68
C ASP A 49 -5.03 3.46 -15.42
N LYS A 50 -6.03 3.35 -16.32
CA LYS A 50 -7.28 4.11 -16.25
C LYS A 50 -8.03 3.89 -14.93
N LEU A 51 -7.96 2.70 -14.33
CA LEU A 51 -8.62 2.38 -13.07
C LEU A 51 -7.91 3.04 -11.88
N LYS A 52 -6.56 3.10 -11.90
CA LYS A 52 -5.80 3.86 -10.89
C LYS A 52 -5.96 5.36 -11.05
N TYR A 53 -6.06 5.84 -12.29
CA TYR A 53 -6.27 7.25 -12.60
C TYR A 53 -7.65 7.77 -12.15
N THR A 54 -8.68 6.91 -12.22
CA THR A 54 -10.06 7.22 -11.82
C THR A 54 -10.41 6.81 -10.39
N SER A 55 -9.44 6.32 -9.62
CA SER A 55 -9.67 5.91 -8.24
C SER A 55 -10.13 7.11 -7.40
N PRO A 56 -11.13 6.96 -6.51
CA PRO A 56 -11.52 8.01 -5.57
C PRO A 56 -10.37 8.42 -4.62
N TYR A 57 -9.34 7.58 -4.50
CA TYR A 57 -8.11 7.88 -3.77
C TYR A 57 -7.11 8.75 -4.56
N ASN A 58 -7.27 8.86 -5.88
CA ASN A 58 -6.47 9.71 -6.76
C ASN A 58 -7.22 11.02 -7.05
N ARG A 59 -7.36 11.86 -6.02
CA ARG A 59 -8.16 13.10 -6.07
C ARG A 59 -7.63 14.17 -7.03
N GLN A 60 -6.43 14.00 -7.61
CA GLN A 60 -5.75 15.07 -8.36
C GLN A 60 -5.56 14.80 -9.86
N LYS A 61 -6.08 13.70 -10.44
CA LYS A 61 -5.87 13.38 -11.87
C LYS A 61 -4.38 13.47 -12.27
N GLY A 62 -3.50 13.13 -11.33
CA GLY A 62 -2.06 13.29 -11.45
C GLY A 62 -1.36 12.02 -11.91
N LEU A 63 -0.04 12.10 -12.03
CA LEU A 63 0.84 10.96 -12.25
C LEU A 63 0.59 9.89 -11.18
N THR A 64 0.29 8.67 -11.60
CA THR A 64 0.25 7.50 -10.71
C THR A 64 1.67 7.11 -10.27
N ASN A 65 1.79 6.12 -9.38
CA ASN A 65 3.10 5.57 -9.00
C ASN A 65 3.91 5.20 -10.26
N LEU A 66 5.23 5.27 -10.16
CA LEU A 66 6.13 4.84 -11.23
C LEU A 66 7.16 3.87 -10.68
N THR A 67 7.47 2.86 -11.46
CA THR A 67 8.52 1.88 -11.18
C THR A 67 9.77 2.31 -11.95
N LEU A 68 10.82 2.58 -11.18
CA LEU A 68 12.13 3.00 -11.66
C LEU A 68 12.89 1.82 -12.32
N PRO A 69 13.99 2.08 -13.06
CA PRO A 69 14.61 1.08 -13.93
C PRO A 69 15.01 -0.23 -13.27
N HIS A 70 15.37 -0.22 -11.98
CA HIS A 70 15.77 -1.41 -11.23
C HIS A 70 14.67 -1.94 -10.29
N GLY A 71 13.44 -1.48 -10.45
CA GLY A 71 12.25 -2.05 -9.81
C GLY A 71 11.78 -1.32 -8.54
N VAL A 72 12.41 -0.22 -8.13
CA VAL A 72 11.93 0.56 -6.99
C VAL A 72 10.70 1.37 -7.41
N THR A 73 9.58 1.17 -6.72
CA THR A 73 8.38 1.98 -6.95
C THR A 73 8.47 3.29 -6.18
N ALA A 74 8.56 4.42 -6.91
CA ALA A 74 8.45 5.74 -6.33
C ALA A 74 6.97 6.12 -6.17
N ARG A 75 6.57 6.43 -4.93
CA ARG A 75 5.22 6.94 -4.63
C ARG A 75 5.19 8.45 -4.82
N TYR A 76 4.47 8.88 -5.85
CA TYR A 76 4.29 10.28 -6.18
C TYR A 76 3.13 10.87 -5.38
N LEU A 77 3.45 11.47 -4.24
CA LEU A 77 2.48 12.17 -3.39
C LEU A 77 2.31 13.63 -3.77
N SER A 78 3.33 14.26 -4.36
CA SER A 78 3.27 15.64 -4.83
C SER A 78 3.41 15.67 -6.35
N GLY A 79 2.30 15.94 -7.03
CA GLY A 79 2.13 15.86 -8.48
C GLY A 79 3.02 16.77 -9.33
N TYR A 80 2.53 17.09 -10.54
CA TYR A 80 3.22 17.88 -11.56
C TYR A 80 3.86 19.14 -10.97
N LYS A 81 5.17 19.32 -11.20
CA LYS A 81 5.86 20.60 -10.92
C LYS A 81 6.54 21.09 -12.19
N LYS A 82 6.27 22.34 -12.54
CA LYS A 82 6.86 22.97 -13.73
C LYS A 82 8.37 23.23 -13.57
N HIS A 83 8.80 23.52 -12.35
CA HIS A 83 10.18 23.91 -12.02
C HIS A 83 10.81 22.85 -11.11
N THR A 84 11.24 21.76 -11.71
CA THR A 84 11.94 20.63 -11.07
C THR A 84 13.03 20.16 -12.04
N PRO A 85 14.17 19.64 -11.54
CA PRO A 85 15.18 19.05 -12.40
C PRO A 85 14.66 17.77 -13.10
N TYR A 86 13.65 17.10 -12.54
CA TYR A 86 13.19 15.83 -13.07
C TYR A 86 12.12 15.97 -14.15
N SER A 87 12.30 15.29 -15.29
CA SER A 87 11.28 15.28 -16.35
C SER A 87 10.99 13.88 -16.88
N LEU A 88 9.73 13.65 -17.26
CA LEU A 88 9.32 12.47 -18.03
C LEU A 88 9.06 12.87 -19.47
N VAL A 89 9.77 12.21 -20.37
CA VAL A 89 9.68 12.41 -21.82
C VAL A 89 9.29 11.09 -22.47
N VAL A 90 8.41 11.16 -23.47
CA VAL A 90 8.02 9.99 -24.25
C VAL A 90 8.95 9.84 -25.45
N GLU A 91 9.70 8.74 -25.46
CA GLU A 91 10.60 8.36 -26.53
C GLU A 91 10.02 7.13 -27.23
N GLY A 92 9.24 7.35 -28.29
CA GLY A 92 8.50 6.30 -28.98
C GLY A 92 7.43 5.66 -28.08
N ASP A 93 7.63 4.38 -27.74
CA ASP A 93 6.74 3.58 -26.89
C ASP A 93 7.19 3.53 -25.42
N ASP A 94 8.20 4.31 -25.05
CA ASP A 94 8.76 4.31 -23.70
C ASP A 94 8.58 5.67 -23.02
N ALA A 95 8.30 5.64 -21.72
CA ALA A 95 8.42 6.79 -20.84
C ALA A 95 9.81 6.77 -20.20
N VAL A 96 10.58 7.85 -20.39
CA VAL A 96 11.97 7.95 -19.96
C VAL A 96 12.11 9.08 -18.94
N LEU A 97 12.74 8.77 -17.81
CA LEU A 97 13.03 9.72 -16.75
C LEU A 97 14.39 10.39 -16.99
N TYR A 98 14.41 11.70 -16.84
CA TYR A 98 15.56 12.57 -16.96
C TYR A 98 15.81 13.33 -15.65
N ASP A 99 17.08 13.51 -15.31
CA ASP A 99 17.57 14.50 -14.34
C ASP A 99 18.27 15.62 -15.12
N GLU A 100 17.57 16.74 -15.25
CA GLU A 100 17.87 17.86 -16.15
C GLU A 100 18.00 17.40 -17.61
N LYS A 101 19.21 17.05 -18.04
CA LYS A 101 19.53 16.55 -19.39
C LYS A 101 20.13 15.15 -19.37
N THR A 102 20.34 14.60 -18.19
CA THR A 102 20.92 13.27 -18.00
C THR A 102 19.81 12.23 -18.03
N ARG A 103 19.89 11.32 -18.99
CA ARG A 103 18.96 10.20 -19.11
C ARG A 103 19.19 9.22 -17.96
N ILE A 104 18.19 9.07 -17.08
CA ILE A 104 18.25 8.09 -15.98
C ILE A 104 17.87 6.71 -16.53
N GLY A 105 16.74 6.62 -17.23
CA GLY A 105 16.30 5.37 -17.82
C GLY A 105 14.79 5.29 -18.04
N LYS A 106 14.37 4.16 -18.60
CA LYS A 106 12.97 3.83 -18.84
C LYS A 106 12.27 3.58 -17.51
N VAL A 107 11.10 4.18 -17.34
CA VAL A 107 10.20 3.92 -16.22
C VAL A 107 9.00 3.11 -16.70
N THR A 108 8.35 2.43 -15.78
CA THR A 108 7.10 1.72 -16.05
C THR A 108 6.02 2.15 -15.08
N PHE A 109 4.77 1.97 -15.49
CA PHE A 109 3.61 2.34 -14.70
C PHE A 109 2.93 1.08 -14.18
N PRO A 110 2.80 0.93 -12.85
CA PRO A 110 2.09 -0.15 -12.22
C PRO A 110 0.67 -0.30 -12.77
N LYS A 111 0.36 -1.45 -13.37
CA LYS A 111 -0.99 -1.76 -13.82
C LYS A 111 -1.83 -2.32 -12.68
N THR A 112 -3.14 -2.20 -12.81
CA THR A 112 -4.11 -2.82 -11.91
C THR A 112 -4.14 -4.31 -12.20
N HIS A 113 -4.15 -5.12 -11.14
CA HIS A 113 -4.24 -6.56 -11.31
C HIS A 113 -5.62 -6.94 -11.89
N PRO A 114 -5.72 -7.88 -12.85
CA PRO A 114 -6.99 -8.24 -13.49
C PRO A 114 -8.11 -8.63 -12.52
N ILE A 115 -7.75 -9.19 -11.36
CA ILE A 115 -8.68 -9.55 -10.28
C ILE A 115 -9.53 -8.37 -9.79
N SER A 116 -9.03 -7.14 -9.89
CA SER A 116 -9.70 -5.94 -9.35
C SER A 116 -11.11 -5.71 -9.90
N GLU A 117 -11.39 -6.20 -11.12
CA GLU A 117 -12.70 -6.10 -11.76
C GLU A 117 -13.57 -7.35 -11.59
N GLN A 118 -13.07 -8.41 -10.94
CA GLN A 118 -13.89 -9.58 -10.62
C GLN A 118 -14.97 -9.23 -9.61
N LEU A 119 -16.13 -9.86 -9.74
CA LEU A 119 -17.27 -9.69 -8.84
C LEU A 119 -17.23 -10.74 -7.75
N LEU A 120 -17.53 -10.31 -6.53
CA LEU A 120 -17.86 -11.17 -5.41
C LEU A 120 -19.31 -11.66 -5.53
N SER A 121 -19.68 -12.67 -4.75
CA SER A 121 -21.05 -13.19 -4.66
C SER A 121 -22.04 -12.12 -4.18
N SER A 122 -21.57 -11.08 -3.49
CA SER A 122 -22.38 -9.93 -3.10
C SER A 122 -22.66 -8.95 -4.25
N GLY A 123 -22.10 -9.17 -5.45
CA GLY A 123 -22.18 -8.25 -6.59
C GLY A 123 -21.18 -7.09 -6.53
N GLU A 124 -20.38 -6.99 -5.47
CA GLU A 124 -19.33 -5.96 -5.34
C GLU A 124 -18.09 -6.33 -6.14
N LYS A 125 -17.38 -5.34 -6.67
CA LYS A 125 -16.08 -5.57 -7.30
C LYS A 125 -15.02 -5.83 -6.25
N PHE A 126 -14.05 -6.70 -6.55
CA PHE A 126 -12.90 -6.98 -5.70
C PHE A 126 -12.22 -5.70 -5.20
N ARG A 127 -12.00 -4.72 -6.10
CA ARG A 127 -11.35 -3.44 -5.78
C ARG A 127 -12.09 -2.60 -4.72
N HIS A 128 -13.39 -2.84 -4.51
CA HIS A 128 -14.16 -2.19 -3.46
C HIS A 128 -13.91 -2.84 -2.09
N ILE A 129 -13.47 -4.11 -2.07
CA ILE A 129 -13.16 -4.87 -0.85
C ILE A 129 -11.69 -4.72 -0.45
N GLY A 130 -10.77 -4.85 -1.39
CA GLY A 130 -9.35 -4.76 -1.11
C GLY A 130 -8.50 -4.53 -2.35
N ASN A 131 -7.20 -4.49 -2.15
CA ASN A 131 -6.22 -4.27 -3.20
C ASN A 131 -5.11 -5.30 -3.10
N VAL A 132 -4.56 -5.66 -4.26
CA VAL A 132 -3.33 -6.46 -4.36
C VAL A 132 -2.21 -5.55 -4.83
N ASN A 133 -1.00 -5.73 -4.28
CA ASN A 133 0.20 -5.05 -4.78
C ASN A 133 0.99 -5.98 -5.72
N GLU A 134 2.02 -5.43 -6.35
CA GLU A 134 2.84 -6.15 -7.34
C GLU A 134 3.64 -7.29 -6.70
N GLU A 135 3.95 -7.18 -5.41
CA GLU A 135 4.63 -8.21 -4.63
C GLU A 135 3.70 -9.37 -4.20
N GLY A 136 2.42 -9.35 -4.62
CA GLY A 136 1.45 -10.41 -4.34
C GLY A 136 0.88 -10.38 -2.92
N GLY A 137 1.04 -9.29 -2.20
CA GLY A 137 0.33 -8.99 -0.95
C GLY A 137 -1.10 -8.50 -1.21
N PHE A 138 -2.02 -8.90 -0.35
CA PHE A 138 -3.42 -8.48 -0.35
C PHE A 138 -3.71 -7.65 0.89
N SER A 139 -4.26 -6.45 0.71
CA SER A 139 -4.64 -5.56 1.82
C SER A 139 -6.10 -5.15 1.77
N VAL A 140 -6.71 -5.12 2.94
CA VAL A 140 -8.11 -4.74 3.16
C VAL A 140 -8.17 -3.65 4.22
N ALA A 141 -8.80 -2.53 3.87
CA ALA A 141 -9.28 -1.55 4.85
C ALA A 141 -10.75 -1.88 5.14
N TYR A 142 -11.06 -2.62 6.20
CA TYR A 142 -12.41 -3.16 6.42
C TYR A 142 -13.43 -2.10 6.84
N SER A 143 -12.97 -1.03 7.48
CA SER A 143 -13.79 0.11 7.91
C SER A 143 -13.03 1.41 7.68
N SER A 144 -13.75 2.44 7.26
CA SER A 144 -13.31 3.84 7.24
C SER A 144 -13.88 4.66 8.41
N GLU A 145 -14.53 4.00 9.36
CA GLU A 145 -15.03 4.60 10.60
C GLU A 145 -13.90 4.80 11.60
N CYS A 146 -13.90 5.90 12.32
CA CYS A 146 -12.94 6.20 13.36
C CYS A 146 -13.64 7.05 14.43
N SER A 147 -13.66 6.59 15.68
CA SER A 147 -14.31 7.24 16.82
C SER A 147 -13.58 8.50 17.28
N LEU A 148 -12.28 8.62 16.98
CA LEU A 148 -11.50 9.80 17.36
C LEU A 148 -12.13 11.10 16.83
N LYS A 149 -12.75 11.05 15.63
CA LYS A 149 -13.43 12.23 15.06
C LYS A 149 -14.56 12.75 15.96
N ASP A 150 -15.26 11.85 16.66
CA ASP A 150 -16.44 12.16 17.48
C ASP A 150 -16.01 12.84 18.79
N ASN A 151 -14.76 12.61 19.21
CA ASN A 151 -14.11 13.29 20.33
C ASN A 151 -13.39 14.59 19.93
N GLY A 152 -13.50 15.01 18.66
CA GLY A 152 -12.73 16.15 18.13
C GLY A 152 -11.24 15.85 17.95
N GLU A 153 -10.86 14.58 18.04
CA GLU A 153 -9.49 14.09 17.98
C GLU A 153 -9.14 13.61 16.56
N MET A 154 -7.91 13.88 16.13
CA MET A 154 -7.45 13.50 14.80
C MET A 154 -5.96 13.23 14.84
N CYS A 155 -5.55 12.01 14.45
CA CYS A 155 -4.14 11.73 14.24
C CYS A 155 -3.63 12.59 13.08
N GLN A 156 -2.58 13.38 13.30
CA GLN A 156 -2.10 14.37 12.33
C GLN A 156 -1.61 13.76 11.00
N PHE A 157 -1.28 12.47 11.02
CA PHE A 157 -0.82 11.70 9.88
C PHE A 157 -1.93 10.85 9.21
N CYS A 158 -3.11 10.75 9.81
CA CYS A 158 -4.17 9.88 9.34
C CYS A 158 -5.18 10.64 8.49
N SER A 159 -5.44 10.13 7.28
CA SER A 159 -6.44 10.72 6.37
C SER A 159 -7.83 10.05 6.48
N ILE A 160 -8.05 9.10 7.38
CA ILE A 160 -9.36 8.44 7.54
C ILE A 160 -10.44 9.46 7.91
N ASN A 161 -10.18 10.31 8.90
CA ASN A 161 -11.12 11.34 9.34
C ASN A 161 -11.38 12.37 8.23
N GLU A 162 -10.33 12.84 7.53
CA GLU A 162 -10.49 13.76 6.40
C GLU A 162 -11.36 13.16 5.29
N ARG A 163 -11.19 11.86 4.99
CA ARG A 163 -11.98 11.16 3.96
C ARG A 163 -13.43 10.95 4.40
N ALA A 164 -13.66 10.70 5.69
CA ALA A 164 -15.00 10.47 6.25
C ALA A 164 -15.83 11.75 6.41
N LYS A 165 -15.24 12.95 6.31
CA LYS A 165 -15.94 14.25 6.49
C LYS A 165 -17.06 14.50 5.48
N ASP A 166 -16.91 14.02 4.24
CA ASP A 166 -17.83 14.41 3.17
C ASP A 166 -19.14 13.63 3.15
N GLY A 167 -19.23 12.46 3.83
CA GLY A 167 -20.42 11.62 4.04
C GLY A 167 -21.13 11.05 2.79
N VAL A 168 -21.12 11.80 1.69
CA VAL A 168 -21.80 11.60 0.42
C VAL A 168 -20.87 10.92 -0.59
N LEU A 169 -19.59 11.31 -0.64
CA LEU A 169 -18.59 10.73 -1.54
C LEU A 169 -17.85 9.53 -0.92
N ASN A 170 -17.82 9.42 0.40
CA ASN A 170 -17.13 8.35 1.13
C ASN A 170 -18.06 7.82 2.23
N GLN A 171 -19.03 7.00 1.83
CA GLN A 171 -19.84 6.27 2.81
C GLN A 171 -18.92 5.43 3.71
N VAL A 172 -19.28 5.32 5.00
CA VAL A 172 -18.58 4.44 5.92
C VAL A 172 -18.83 3.00 5.47
N LEU A 173 -17.87 2.44 4.74
CA LEU A 173 -17.95 1.09 4.20
C LEU A 173 -17.41 0.13 5.24
N ILE A 174 -18.32 -0.53 5.97
CA ILE A 174 -17.98 -1.70 6.79
C ILE A 174 -18.14 -2.93 5.91
N LYS A 175 -17.02 -3.57 5.60
CA LYS A 175 -16.98 -4.80 4.80
C LYS A 175 -17.37 -5.97 5.69
N SER A 176 -18.18 -6.90 5.20
CA SER A 176 -18.50 -8.10 5.97
C SER A 176 -17.30 -9.08 6.00
N PRO A 177 -17.14 -9.89 7.06
CA PRO A 177 -16.11 -10.92 7.10
C PRO A 177 -16.13 -11.88 5.91
N LYS A 178 -17.34 -12.24 5.43
CA LYS A 178 -17.52 -13.08 4.25
C LYS A 178 -16.99 -12.44 2.97
N GLN A 179 -17.24 -11.15 2.76
CA GLN A 179 -16.68 -10.42 1.60
C GLN A 179 -15.15 -10.41 1.64
N VAL A 180 -14.57 -10.22 2.83
CA VAL A 180 -13.11 -10.24 3.00
C VAL A 180 -12.54 -11.63 2.70
N ALA A 181 -13.16 -12.69 3.22
CA ALA A 181 -12.74 -14.07 2.97
C ALA A 181 -12.89 -14.47 1.49
N GLU A 182 -13.97 -14.05 0.83
CA GLU A 182 -14.17 -14.28 -0.59
C GLU A 182 -13.14 -13.54 -1.44
N ALA A 183 -12.87 -12.26 -1.15
CA ALA A 183 -11.80 -11.53 -1.81
C ALA A 183 -10.44 -12.19 -1.57
N TYR A 184 -10.14 -12.62 -0.35
CA TYR A 184 -8.92 -13.40 -0.07
C TYR A 184 -8.83 -14.66 -0.94
N HIS A 185 -9.94 -15.40 -1.08
CA HIS A 185 -10.01 -16.59 -1.90
C HIS A 185 -9.74 -16.30 -3.39
N LEU A 186 -10.39 -15.29 -3.96
CA LEU A 186 -10.12 -14.86 -5.34
C LEU A 186 -8.65 -14.46 -5.51
N ALA A 187 -8.09 -13.72 -4.54
CA ALA A 187 -6.70 -13.28 -4.56
C ALA A 187 -5.72 -14.47 -4.58
N ARG A 188 -5.98 -15.50 -3.76
CA ARG A 188 -5.21 -16.74 -3.74
C ARG A 188 -5.32 -17.52 -5.05
N GLN A 189 -6.52 -17.64 -5.63
CA GLN A 189 -6.72 -18.31 -6.93
C GLN A 189 -5.97 -17.60 -8.05
N ALA A 190 -5.82 -16.28 -7.96
CA ALA A 190 -5.05 -15.48 -8.90
C ALA A 190 -3.53 -15.53 -8.68
N GLY A 191 -3.02 -16.37 -7.77
CA GLY A 191 -1.59 -16.47 -7.46
C GLY A 191 -1.05 -15.33 -6.60
N THR A 192 -1.94 -14.57 -5.95
CA THR A 192 -1.60 -13.45 -5.05
C THR A 192 -1.98 -13.81 -3.61
N ALA A 193 -2.06 -12.81 -2.72
CA ALA A 193 -2.31 -12.97 -1.28
C ALA A 193 -1.31 -13.89 -0.57
N ASN A 194 -0.03 -13.81 -0.97
CA ASN A 194 1.10 -14.45 -0.25
C ASN A 194 1.24 -13.89 1.17
N HIS A 195 0.78 -12.66 1.36
CA HIS A 195 0.66 -12.00 2.65
C HIS A 195 -0.66 -11.24 2.69
N PHE A 196 -1.47 -11.48 3.71
CA PHE A 196 -2.73 -10.77 3.93
C PHE A 196 -2.54 -9.68 4.99
N ARG A 197 -3.07 -8.49 4.74
CA ARG A 197 -3.10 -7.37 5.69
C ARG A 197 -4.53 -6.89 5.84
N ILE A 198 -4.95 -6.66 7.07
CA ILE A 198 -6.27 -6.10 7.35
C ILE A 198 -6.15 -5.00 8.40
N THR A 199 -6.81 -3.87 8.12
CA THR A 199 -6.83 -2.67 8.96
C THR A 199 -8.21 -2.04 8.92
N GLY A 200 -8.56 -1.27 9.93
CA GLY A 200 -9.72 -0.38 9.93
C GLY A 200 -9.35 0.97 10.55
N GLY A 201 -10.30 1.90 10.59
CA GLY A 201 -10.20 2.97 11.56
C GLY A 201 -10.61 2.49 12.96
N PHE A 202 -10.29 3.30 13.96
CA PHE A 202 -10.37 2.92 15.37
C PHE A 202 -11.78 3.13 15.91
N VAL A 203 -12.47 2.07 16.35
CA VAL A 203 -13.80 2.13 16.96
C VAL A 203 -13.87 1.16 18.15
N PRO A 204 -13.46 1.59 19.35
CA PRO A 204 -13.29 0.71 20.51
C PRO A 204 -14.60 0.01 20.93
N GLU A 205 -15.76 0.63 20.68
CA GLU A 205 -17.09 0.09 21.03
C GLU A 205 -17.54 -1.04 20.09
N ARG A 206 -16.90 -1.23 18.93
CA ARG A 206 -17.39 -2.11 17.86
C ARG A 206 -16.79 -3.52 17.83
N ARG A 207 -16.26 -4.01 18.96
CA ARG A 207 -15.74 -5.39 19.03
C ARG A 207 -14.70 -5.64 17.92
N GLU A 208 -13.73 -4.72 17.78
CA GLU A 208 -12.71 -4.80 16.72
C GLU A 208 -12.07 -6.18 16.68
N LEU A 209 -11.62 -6.67 17.84
CA LEU A 209 -11.07 -8.00 17.99
C LEU A 209 -11.94 -9.07 17.34
N GLU A 210 -13.23 -9.13 17.70
CA GLU A 210 -14.13 -10.16 17.19
C GLU A 210 -14.35 -10.05 15.69
N TYR A 211 -14.31 -8.85 15.11
CA TYR A 211 -14.33 -8.72 13.65
C TYR A 211 -13.12 -9.42 12.98
N TYR A 212 -11.91 -9.25 13.53
CA TYR A 212 -10.75 -9.98 12.99
C TYR A 212 -10.91 -11.50 13.17
N LEU A 213 -11.45 -11.96 14.30
CA LEU A 213 -11.73 -13.38 14.52
C LEU A 213 -12.75 -13.92 13.51
N ASP A 214 -13.85 -13.20 13.27
CA ASP A 214 -14.87 -13.58 12.29
C ASP A 214 -14.29 -13.66 10.87
N VAL A 215 -13.36 -12.75 10.51
CA VAL A 215 -12.64 -12.81 9.22
C VAL A 215 -11.75 -14.04 9.15
N ALA A 216 -11.01 -14.35 10.22
CA ALA A 216 -10.16 -15.54 10.26
C ALA A 216 -10.99 -16.82 10.12
N ASP A 217 -12.10 -16.93 10.83
CA ASP A 217 -12.98 -18.09 10.77
C ASP A 217 -13.59 -18.25 9.37
N ALA A 218 -14.04 -17.15 8.75
CA ALA A 218 -14.53 -17.16 7.37
C ALA A 218 -13.45 -17.57 6.34
N ILE A 219 -12.19 -17.19 6.54
CA ILE A 219 -11.08 -17.68 5.70
C ILE A 219 -10.85 -19.17 5.95
N LYS A 220 -10.92 -19.61 7.20
CA LYS A 220 -10.69 -21.00 7.61
C LYS A 220 -11.73 -21.99 7.09
N GLU A 221 -12.91 -21.53 6.67
CA GLU A 221 -13.87 -22.36 5.94
C GLU A 221 -13.27 -23.00 4.66
N LYS A 222 -12.25 -22.38 4.06
CA LYS A 222 -11.61 -22.85 2.81
C LYS A 222 -10.12 -23.14 2.94
N TYR A 223 -9.48 -22.73 4.03
CA TYR A 223 -8.02 -22.81 4.19
C TYR A 223 -7.65 -23.19 5.62
N ASP A 224 -6.87 -24.26 5.81
CA ASP A 224 -6.44 -24.69 7.15
C ASP A 224 -5.61 -23.63 7.89
N SER A 225 -4.91 -22.78 7.14
CA SER A 225 -4.14 -21.65 7.66
C SER A 225 -3.96 -20.55 6.62
N PHE A 226 -3.62 -19.35 7.08
CA PHE A 226 -3.26 -18.22 6.24
C PHE A 226 -2.18 -17.37 6.91
N TYR A 227 -1.41 -16.63 6.12
CA TYR A 227 -0.40 -15.70 6.62
C TYR A 227 -0.98 -14.27 6.68
N GLY A 228 -1.67 -13.97 7.79
CA GLY A 228 -2.33 -12.69 7.99
C GLY A 228 -1.55 -11.77 8.93
N VAL A 229 -1.70 -10.45 8.72
CA VAL A 229 -1.30 -9.42 9.67
C VAL A 229 -2.47 -8.50 9.96
N GLY A 230 -2.88 -8.46 11.23
CA GLY A 230 -3.81 -7.48 11.75
C GLY A 230 -3.08 -6.19 12.10
N ILE A 231 -3.46 -5.09 11.46
CA ILE A 231 -3.00 -3.74 11.82
C ILE A 231 -4.12 -3.16 12.68
N ILE A 232 -3.93 -3.22 14.00
CA ILE A 232 -4.95 -2.88 14.99
C ILE A 232 -4.62 -1.56 15.71
N GLY A 233 -5.64 -0.88 16.23
CA GLY A 233 -5.44 0.19 17.21
C GLY A 233 -4.76 -0.36 18.46
N ALA A 234 -4.06 0.49 19.21
CA ALA A 234 -3.42 0.06 20.46
C ALA A 234 -4.51 -0.36 21.46
N PRO A 235 -4.63 -1.65 21.82
CA PRO A 235 -5.65 -2.07 22.77
C PRO A 235 -5.25 -1.62 24.18
N VAL A 236 -6.23 -1.24 24.98
CA VAL A 236 -6.00 -0.95 26.41
C VAL A 236 -5.58 -2.22 27.15
N ASP A 237 -6.13 -3.38 26.76
CA ASP A 237 -5.79 -4.68 27.29
C ASP A 237 -4.87 -5.45 26.33
N PHE A 238 -3.59 -5.60 26.69
CA PHE A 238 -2.63 -6.38 25.92
C PHE A 238 -2.87 -7.90 26.02
N SER A 239 -3.71 -8.37 26.94
CA SER A 239 -4.01 -9.80 27.05
C SER A 239 -4.60 -10.35 25.75
N VAL A 240 -5.31 -9.54 24.95
CA VAL A 240 -6.00 -9.97 23.72
C VAL A 240 -5.08 -10.43 22.59
N HIS A 241 -3.77 -10.19 22.68
CA HIS A 241 -2.81 -10.48 21.60
C HIS A 241 -2.76 -11.98 21.25
N HIS A 242 -2.95 -12.88 22.22
CA HIS A 242 -2.96 -14.33 21.98
C HIS A 242 -4.10 -14.76 21.05
N LYS A 243 -5.27 -14.10 21.16
CA LYS A 243 -6.46 -14.42 20.36
C LYS A 243 -6.21 -14.16 18.87
N TYR A 244 -5.53 -13.06 18.53
CA TYR A 244 -5.13 -12.78 17.15
C TYR A 244 -4.18 -13.85 16.60
N LYS A 245 -3.20 -14.26 17.41
CA LYS A 245 -2.23 -15.29 17.02
C LYS A 245 -2.90 -16.64 16.77
N GLU A 246 -3.79 -17.07 17.66
CA GLU A 246 -4.58 -18.30 17.52
C GLU A 246 -5.50 -18.27 16.29
N ALA A 247 -6.02 -17.09 15.95
CA ALA A 247 -6.82 -16.90 14.74
C ALA A 247 -6.01 -17.01 13.43
N GLY A 248 -4.68 -16.93 13.49
CA GLY A 248 -3.79 -16.99 12.31
C GLY A 248 -3.22 -15.63 11.89
N PHE A 249 -3.40 -14.59 12.70
CA PHE A 249 -2.78 -13.29 12.49
C PHE A 249 -1.47 -13.16 13.26
N TYR A 250 -0.42 -12.76 12.54
CA TYR A 250 0.78 -12.19 13.14
C TYR A 250 0.51 -10.71 13.40
N GLN A 251 0.52 -10.31 14.66
CA GLN A 251 0.29 -8.90 14.98
C GLN A 251 1.54 -8.08 14.65
N HIS A 252 1.36 -7.01 13.89
CA HIS A 252 2.32 -5.92 13.91
C HIS A 252 1.84 -4.90 14.95
N LEU A 253 2.70 -4.59 15.92
CA LEU A 253 2.51 -3.57 16.95
C LEU A 253 1.96 -2.24 16.39
N PRO A 254 1.34 -1.37 17.23
CA PRO A 254 0.46 -0.28 16.82
C PRO A 254 1.04 0.59 15.70
N GLN A 255 0.18 1.27 14.94
CA GLN A 255 0.60 2.38 14.06
C GLN A 255 1.14 3.56 14.90
N TYR A 256 2.30 3.37 15.55
CA TYR A 256 3.16 4.45 16.00
C TYR A 256 3.89 5.11 14.82
N GLY A 257 3.57 4.71 13.58
CA GLY A 257 4.12 5.27 12.33
C GLY A 257 5.63 5.15 12.18
N GLY A 258 6.30 4.29 12.97
CA GLY A 258 7.76 4.26 13.04
C GLY A 258 8.38 5.49 13.70
N MET A 259 7.59 6.24 14.47
CA MET A 259 7.97 7.54 15.04
C MET A 259 8.33 7.37 16.52
N GLY A 260 9.36 8.07 16.98
CA GLY A 260 9.84 7.98 18.37
C GLY A 260 8.75 8.35 19.39
N GLN A 261 8.89 7.91 20.64
CA GLN A 261 7.90 8.13 21.72
C GLN A 261 7.45 9.59 21.86
N GLU A 262 8.34 10.56 21.64
CA GLU A 262 8.03 11.99 21.68
C GLU A 262 7.11 12.43 20.54
N TYR A 263 7.29 11.89 19.34
CA TYR A 263 6.44 12.18 18.20
C TYR A 263 5.03 11.59 18.41
N VAL A 264 4.97 10.36 18.93
CA VAL A 264 3.72 9.70 19.29
C VAL A 264 2.91 10.56 20.27
N ARG A 265 3.54 11.05 21.34
CA ARG A 265 2.87 11.90 22.35
C ARG A 265 2.39 13.26 21.83
N SER A 266 3.02 13.79 20.79
CA SER A 266 2.69 15.11 20.24
C SER A 266 1.69 15.06 19.08
N HIS A 267 1.52 13.90 18.44
CA HIS A 267 0.75 13.77 17.20
C HIS A 267 -0.39 12.74 17.28
N LEU A 268 -0.43 11.92 18.34
CA LEU A 268 -1.60 11.14 18.71
C LEU A 268 -2.37 11.85 19.83
N PRO A 269 -3.72 11.90 19.75
CA PRO A 269 -4.55 12.17 20.91
C PRO A 269 -4.32 11.09 21.97
N GLY A 270 -4.35 11.50 23.24
CA GLY A 270 -3.94 10.69 24.40
C GLY A 270 -4.83 9.50 24.68
#